data_AF-A0A3B9L6I8-F1
#
_entry.id   AF-A0A3B9L6I8-F1
#
_cell.length_a   1.000
_cell.length_b   1.000
_cell.length_c   1.000
_cell.angle_alpha   90.00
_cell.angle_beta   90.00
_cell.angle_gamma   90.00
#
_symmetry.space_group_name_H-M   'P 1'
#
loop_
_entity.id
_entity.type
_entity.pdbx_description
1 polymer ?
#
loop_
_entity_poly.entity_id
_entity_poly.type
_entity_poly.pdbx_seq_one_letter_code
_entity_poly.pdbx_strand_id
1 'polypeptide(L)'
;MALVIFTLPITLLLIIFTFLIVKLSSKGSALYWSQRVGVNNNLFDMPKFRSMKINTPALATHVLNQQTDPNQYLTPVGSFIRKTSLDELPQLWSVLKGDMSIVGPRPALFNQDDLIALRTEYGVHQLKPGITGWAQVNGRDEIPIPQKVALDVYYLKHQSFWLDCYIILLTLIKVLKRDNISH
;
A
#
# COMPACT_ATOMS: atom_id res chain seq x y z
N MET A 1 22.98 -5.66 7.29
CA MET A 1 22.62 -7.03 7.76
C MET A 1 22.15 -7.06 9.21
N ALA A 2 22.87 -6.49 10.19
CA ALA A 2 22.48 -6.56 11.62
C ALA A 2 21.10 -5.92 11.93
N LEU A 3 20.76 -4.79 11.31
CA LEU A 3 19.47 -4.10 11.54
C LEU A 3 18.26 -4.94 11.09
N VAL A 4 18.39 -5.62 9.94
CA VAL A 4 17.33 -6.48 9.38
C VAL A 4 17.07 -7.67 10.30
N ILE A 5 18.12 -8.30 10.83
CA ILE A 5 18.02 -9.42 11.78
C ILE A 5 17.34 -8.98 13.08
N PHE A 6 17.59 -7.75 13.56
CA PHE A 6 16.96 -7.24 14.78
C PHE A 6 15.47 -6.90 14.60
N THR A 7 15.08 -6.43 13.41
CA THR A 7 13.68 -6.08 13.12
C THR A 7 12.81 -7.28 12.76
N LEU A 8 13.42 -8.40 12.36
CA LEU A 8 12.70 -9.57 11.85
C LEU A 8 11.81 -10.26 12.90
N PRO A 9 12.25 -10.49 14.15
CA PRO A 9 11.40 -11.07 15.20
C PRO A 9 10.21 -10.18 15.54
N ILE A 10 10.43 -8.86 15.60
CA ILE A 10 9.37 -7.87 15.88
C ILE A 10 8.34 -7.88 14.74
N THR A 11 8.81 -7.86 13.48
CA THR A 11 7.93 -7.88 12.30
C THR A 11 7.12 -9.18 12.26
N LEU A 12 7.74 -10.32 12.55
CA LEU A 12 7.06 -11.61 12.61
C LEU A 12 6.00 -11.64 13.72
N LEU A 13 6.31 -11.12 14.90
CA LEU A 13 5.36 -11.01 16.01
C LEU A 13 4.15 -10.14 15.62
N LEU A 14 4.37 -9.01 14.95
CA LEU A 14 3.30 -8.14 14.46
C LEU A 14 2.43 -8.83 13.39
N ILE A 15 3.04 -9.60 12.49
CA ILE A 15 2.31 -10.40 11.49
C ILE A 15 1.40 -11.43 12.18
N ILE A 16 1.94 -12.21 13.12
CA ILE A 16 1.19 -13.25 13.85
C ILE A 16 0.06 -12.61 14.66
N PHE A 17 0.35 -11.54 15.40
CA PHE A 17 -0.64 -10.82 16.20
C PHE A 17 -1.78 -10.26 15.34
N THR A 18 -1.43 -9.59 14.23
CA THR A 18 -2.43 -9.02 13.31
C THR A 18 -3.27 -10.12 12.66
N PHE A 19 -2.64 -11.23 12.26
CA PHE A 19 -3.35 -12.39 11.71
C PHE A 19 -4.40 -12.91 12.68
N LEU A 20 -4.02 -13.13 13.95
CA LEU A 20 -4.94 -13.64 14.98
C LEU A 20 -6.11 -12.67 15.21
N ILE A 21 -5.83 -11.37 15.36
CA ILE A 21 -6.87 -10.35 15.57
C ILE A 21 -7.85 -10.32 14.41
N VAL A 22 -7.37 -10.35 13.16
CA VAL A 22 -8.24 -10.34 11.98
C VAL A 22 -9.05 -11.64 11.89
N LYS A 23 -8.42 -12.79 12.16
CA LYS A 23 -9.07 -14.10 12.09
C LYS A 23 -10.17 -14.27 13.15
N LEU A 24 -9.97 -13.71 14.34
CA LEU A 24 -10.93 -13.80 15.44
C LEU A 24 -12.05 -12.75 15.34
N SER A 25 -11.80 -11.62 14.69
CA SER A 25 -12.78 -10.51 14.60
C SER A 25 -13.68 -10.56 13.37
N SER A 26 -13.39 -11.40 12.37
CA SER A 26 -14.14 -11.43 11.11
C SER A 26 -14.24 -12.83 10.51
N LYS A 27 -15.35 -13.11 9.81
CA LYS A 27 -15.53 -14.37 9.08
C LYS A 27 -14.62 -14.39 7.84
N GLY A 28 -14.17 -15.59 7.46
CA GLY A 28 -13.40 -15.83 6.24
C GLY A 28 -11.88 -15.95 6.44
N SER A 29 -11.13 -15.76 5.36
CA SER A 29 -9.66 -15.74 5.38
C SER A 29 -9.15 -14.43 5.97
N ALA A 30 -8.12 -14.50 6.83
CA ALA A 30 -7.45 -13.32 7.36
C ALA A 30 -6.66 -12.58 6.27
N LEU A 31 -6.28 -13.28 5.19
CA LEU A 31 -5.64 -12.68 4.03
C LEU A 31 -6.68 -12.36 2.95
N TYR A 32 -6.44 -11.24 2.28
CA TYR A 32 -7.13 -10.80 1.08
C TYR A 32 -6.08 -10.55 0.00
N TRP A 33 -6.35 -11.03 -1.21
CA TRP A 33 -5.48 -10.85 -2.38
C TRP A 33 -6.12 -9.82 -3.30
N SER A 34 -5.41 -8.72 -3.52
CA SER A 34 -5.83 -7.63 -4.40
C SER A 34 -5.04 -7.72 -5.69
N GLN A 35 -5.73 -7.81 -6.83
CA GLN A 35 -5.07 -7.66 -8.13
C GLN A 35 -4.60 -6.22 -8.33
N ARG A 36 -3.34 -6.09 -8.73
CA ARG A 36 -2.63 -4.82 -8.84
C ARG A 36 -1.77 -4.78 -10.08
N VAL A 37 -1.50 -3.57 -10.56
CA VAL A 37 -0.62 -3.32 -11.70
C VAL A 37 0.82 -3.20 -11.21
N GLY A 38 1.70 -4.03 -11.77
CA GLY A 38 3.13 -4.07 -11.51
C GLY A 38 3.96 -3.60 -12.70
N VAL A 39 5.20 -4.11 -12.78
CA VAL A 39 6.18 -3.72 -13.80
C VAL A 39 5.65 -4.05 -15.20
N ASN A 40 5.84 -3.10 -16.13
CA ASN A 40 5.37 -3.18 -17.51
C ASN A 40 3.86 -3.43 -17.61
N ASN A 41 3.10 -2.89 -16.66
CA ASN A 41 1.65 -3.06 -16.53
C ASN A 41 1.17 -4.51 -16.32
N ASN A 42 2.06 -5.44 -15.96
CA ASN A 42 1.67 -6.82 -15.67
C ASN A 42 0.93 -6.90 -14.33
N LEU A 43 -0.14 -7.70 -14.30
CA LEU A 43 -0.90 -7.90 -13.07
C LEU A 43 -0.17 -8.83 -12.10
N PHE A 44 -0.27 -8.52 -10.81
CA PHE A 44 0.18 -9.40 -9.74
C PHE A 44 -0.80 -9.39 -8.55
N ASP A 45 -0.78 -10.46 -7.77
CA ASP A 45 -1.58 -10.58 -6.57
C ASP A 45 -0.85 -10.00 -5.36
N MET A 46 -1.41 -8.94 -4.79
CA MET A 46 -0.87 -8.25 -3.63
C MET A 46 -1.62 -8.69 -2.36
N PRO A 47 -0.97 -9.43 -1.44
CA PRO A 47 -1.58 -9.86 -0.20
C PRO A 47 -1.72 -8.71 0.80
N LYS A 48 -2.84 -8.70 1.51
CA LYS A 48 -3.11 -7.81 2.65
C LYS A 48 -3.82 -8.56 3.75
N PHE A 49 -3.76 -8.05 4.98
CA PHE A 49 -4.73 -8.48 5.96
C PHE A 49 -6.11 -7.89 5.64
N ARG A 50 -7.14 -8.69 5.88
CA ARG A 50 -8.52 -8.31 5.64
C ARG A 50 -8.96 -7.26 6.66
N SER A 51 -9.14 -6.04 6.19
CA SER A 51 -9.73 -4.93 6.95
C SER A 51 -11.20 -4.67 6.60
N MET A 52 -11.71 -5.31 5.56
CA MET A 52 -13.08 -5.13 5.04
C MET A 52 -13.85 -6.46 4.99
N LYS A 53 -15.17 -6.40 5.15
CA LYS A 53 -16.10 -7.54 5.10
C LYS A 53 -16.05 -8.21 3.72
N ILE A 54 -16.38 -9.51 3.66
CA ILE A 54 -16.23 -10.34 2.44
C ILE A 54 -16.97 -9.76 1.22
N ASN A 55 -18.13 -9.14 1.42
CA ASN A 55 -18.99 -8.64 0.34
C ASN A 55 -18.72 -7.17 -0.03
N THR A 56 -17.48 -6.70 0.16
CA THR A 56 -17.10 -5.32 -0.16
C THR A 56 -16.69 -5.19 -1.63
N PRO A 57 -17.21 -4.21 -2.40
CA PRO A 57 -16.78 -3.95 -3.77
C PRO A 57 -15.29 -3.62 -3.89
N ALA A 58 -14.63 -4.09 -4.97
CA ALA A 58 -13.23 -3.82 -5.27
C ALA A 58 -13.01 -2.43 -5.93
N LEU A 59 -13.38 -1.38 -5.21
CA LEU A 59 -13.26 0.02 -5.67
C LEU A 59 -12.07 0.73 -5.00
N ALA A 60 -11.55 1.78 -5.64
CA ALA A 60 -10.57 2.65 -4.99
C ALA A 60 -11.20 3.34 -3.77
N THR A 61 -10.41 3.55 -2.70
CA THR A 61 -10.92 4.09 -1.43
C THR A 61 -11.69 5.40 -1.62
N HIS A 62 -11.21 6.30 -2.48
CA HIS A 62 -11.88 7.58 -2.75
C HIS A 62 -13.25 7.41 -3.41
N VAL A 63 -13.41 6.41 -4.28
CA VAL A 63 -14.70 6.08 -4.93
C VAL A 63 -15.66 5.49 -3.91
N LEU A 64 -15.18 4.58 -3.06
CA LEU A 64 -15.98 3.99 -1.99
C LEU A 64 -16.50 5.06 -1.04
N ASN A 65 -15.63 5.99 -0.62
CA ASN A 65 -15.98 7.09 0.28
C ASN A 65 -17.00 8.07 -0.33
N GLN A 66 -17.03 8.21 -1.66
CA GLN A 66 -18.02 9.05 -2.35
C GLN A 66 -19.37 8.35 -2.51
N GLN A 67 -19.39 7.02 -2.62
CA GLN A 67 -20.59 6.25 -2.93
C GLN A 67 -21.30 5.70 -1.70
N THR A 68 -20.62 5.51 -0.58
CA THR A 68 -21.22 4.96 0.65
C THR A 68 -20.36 5.23 1.88
N ASP A 69 -20.92 5.12 3.10
CA ASP A 69 -20.09 5.20 4.33
C ASP A 69 -19.07 4.05 4.34
N PRO A 70 -17.77 4.31 4.18
CA PRO A 70 -16.75 3.25 4.13
C PRO A 70 -16.68 2.44 5.42
N ASN A 71 -17.15 2.99 6.55
CA ASN A 71 -17.15 2.31 7.84
C ASN A 71 -18.08 1.10 7.87
N GLN A 72 -19.15 1.08 7.05
CA GLN A 72 -20.08 -0.05 7.02
C GLN A 72 -19.42 -1.33 6.50
N TYR A 73 -18.38 -1.19 5.69
CA TYR A 73 -17.64 -2.30 5.08
C TYR A 73 -16.43 -2.72 5.91
N LEU A 74 -16.04 -1.98 6.94
CA LEU A 74 -14.92 -2.35 7.80
C LEU A 74 -15.27 -3.54 8.70
N THR A 75 -14.26 -4.37 8.99
CA THR A 75 -14.33 -5.32 10.11
C THR A 75 -14.21 -4.55 11.44
N PRO A 76 -14.58 -5.15 12.60
CA PRO A 76 -14.48 -4.47 13.90
C PRO A 76 -13.09 -3.91 14.20
N VAL A 77 -12.05 -4.58 13.72
CA VAL A 77 -10.63 -4.19 13.88
C VAL A 77 -10.07 -3.47 12.64
N GLY A 78 -10.87 -3.35 11.58
CA GLY A 78 -10.45 -2.90 10.25
C GLY A 78 -9.91 -1.47 10.26
N SER A 79 -10.57 -0.55 10.99
CA SER A 79 -10.09 0.83 11.14
C SER A 79 -8.74 0.87 11.85
N PHE A 80 -8.57 0.08 12.92
CA PHE A 80 -7.32 0.04 13.69
C PHE A 80 -6.14 -0.43 12.83
N ILE A 81 -6.28 -1.57 12.14
CA ILE A 81 -5.17 -2.14 11.35
C ILE A 81 -4.81 -1.28 10.14
N ARG A 82 -5.76 -0.53 9.57
CA ARG A 82 -5.48 0.44 8.49
C ARG A 82 -4.77 1.69 9.02
N LYS A 83 -5.20 2.22 10.17
CA LYS A 83 -4.58 3.40 10.80
C LYS A 83 -3.14 3.13 11.23
N THR A 84 -2.83 1.91 11.65
CA THR A 84 -1.48 1.50 12.02
C THR A 84 -0.68 0.92 10.84
N SER A 85 -1.27 0.87 9.63
CA SER A 85 -0.70 0.23 8.43
C SER A 85 -0.32 -1.24 8.61
N LEU A 86 -0.84 -1.90 9.65
CA LEU A 86 -0.61 -3.33 9.90
C LEU A 86 -1.23 -4.18 8.79
N ASP A 87 -2.28 -3.69 8.11
CA ASP A 87 -2.91 -4.39 7.00
C ASP A 87 -1.98 -4.61 5.80
N GLU A 88 -0.92 -3.82 5.68
CA GLU A 88 0.04 -3.88 4.59
C GLU A 88 1.23 -4.83 4.85
N LEU A 89 1.41 -5.35 6.07
CA LEU A 89 2.52 -6.25 6.42
C LEU A 89 2.66 -7.48 5.49
N PRO A 90 1.57 -8.15 5.04
CA PRO A 90 1.69 -9.29 4.13
C PRO A 90 2.36 -8.94 2.79
N GLN A 91 2.36 -7.67 2.37
CA GLN A 91 3.00 -7.22 1.12
C GLN A 91 4.52 -7.44 1.13
N LEU A 92 5.14 -7.62 2.29
CA LEU A 92 6.56 -8.03 2.39
C LEU A 92 6.82 -9.34 1.63
N TRP A 93 5.82 -10.22 1.52
CA TRP A 93 5.90 -11.41 0.67
C TRP A 93 6.09 -11.05 -0.82
N SER A 94 5.35 -10.06 -1.33
CA SER A 94 5.50 -9.58 -2.71
C SER A 94 6.86 -8.91 -2.95
N VAL A 95 7.44 -8.28 -1.91
CA VAL A 95 8.82 -7.75 -1.99
C VAL A 95 9.83 -8.89 -2.09
N LEU A 96 9.70 -9.93 -1.26
CA LEU A 96 10.58 -11.10 -1.29
C LEU A 96 10.47 -11.91 -2.58
N LYS A 97 9.25 -12.05 -3.11
CA LYS A 97 8.98 -12.72 -4.40
C LYS A 97 9.51 -11.92 -5.59
N GLY A 98 9.71 -10.61 -5.42
CA GLY A 98 10.26 -9.71 -6.43
C GLY A 98 9.22 -8.93 -7.25
N ASP A 99 7.93 -9.09 -6.95
CA ASP A 99 6.81 -8.37 -7.57
C ASP A 99 6.79 -6.88 -7.14
N MET A 100 7.28 -6.58 -5.94
CA MET A 100 7.33 -5.24 -5.34
C MET A 100 8.73 -4.87 -4.83
N SER A 101 8.91 -3.60 -4.50
CA SER A 101 10.03 -3.05 -3.72
C SER A 101 9.52 -2.44 -2.41
N ILE A 102 10.44 -2.06 -1.50
CA ILE A 102 10.07 -1.28 -0.31
C ILE A 102 9.62 0.13 -0.72
N VAL A 103 10.41 0.77 -1.60
CA VAL A 103 10.17 2.12 -2.11
C VAL A 103 9.88 2.08 -3.61
N GLY A 104 8.79 2.72 -4.02
CA GLY A 104 8.32 2.80 -5.40
C GLY A 104 6.90 3.37 -5.49
N PRO A 105 6.38 3.62 -6.71
CA PRO A 105 5.01 4.07 -6.90
C PRO A 105 4.01 3.10 -6.26
N ARG A 106 2.95 3.61 -5.61
CA ARG A 106 1.91 2.71 -5.03
C ARG A 106 1.27 1.91 -6.17
N PRO A 107 1.13 0.58 -6.06
CA PRO A 107 0.53 -0.23 -7.11
C PRO A 107 -0.94 0.20 -7.33
N ALA A 108 -1.26 0.55 -8.58
CA ALA A 108 -2.63 0.87 -8.98
C ALA A 108 -3.52 -0.37 -8.90
N LEU A 109 -4.82 -0.18 -8.63
CA LEU A 109 -5.80 -1.24 -8.88
C LEU A 109 -5.88 -1.50 -10.39
N PHE A 110 -6.25 -2.73 -10.76
CA PHE A 110 -6.39 -3.13 -12.16
C PHE A 110 -7.44 -2.32 -12.94
N ASN A 111 -8.37 -1.65 -12.23
CA ASN A 111 -9.47 -0.86 -12.79
C ASN A 111 -9.24 0.66 -12.73
N GLN A 112 -7.99 1.11 -12.58
CA GLN A 112 -7.64 2.55 -12.57
C GLN A 112 -7.00 2.97 -13.89
N ASP A 113 -7.76 2.85 -14.98
CA ASP A 113 -7.27 3.02 -16.35
C ASP A 113 -6.55 4.36 -16.57
N ASP A 114 -7.10 5.47 -16.06
CA ASP A 114 -6.50 6.80 -16.19
C ASP A 114 -5.11 6.89 -15.55
N LEU A 115 -4.95 6.31 -14.36
CA LEU A 115 -3.67 6.30 -13.65
C LEU A 115 -2.66 5.39 -14.35
N ILE A 116 -3.11 4.24 -14.85
CA ILE A 116 -2.28 3.27 -15.56
C ILE A 116 -1.78 3.87 -16.87
N ALA A 117 -2.68 4.48 -17.65
CA ALA A 117 -2.35 5.12 -18.92
C ALA A 117 -1.34 6.24 -18.73
N LEU A 118 -1.58 7.16 -17.79
CA LEU A 118 -0.69 8.30 -17.55
C LEU A 118 0.69 7.85 -17.02
N ARG A 119 0.74 6.85 -16.13
CA ARG A 119 2.03 6.26 -15.70
C ARG A 119 2.76 5.56 -16.84
N THR A 120 2.04 4.98 -17.80
CA THR A 120 2.63 4.35 -18.97
C THR A 120 3.26 5.39 -19.89
N GLU A 121 2.52 6.45 -20.19
CA GLU A 121 2.96 7.59 -21.00
C GLU A 121 4.30 8.17 -20.51
N TYR A 122 4.45 8.35 -19.20
CA TYR A 122 5.67 8.90 -18.60
C TYR A 122 6.73 7.85 -18.20
N GLY A 123 6.58 6.59 -18.57
CA GLY A 123 7.58 5.55 -18.28
C GLY A 123 7.60 5.01 -16.84
N VAL A 124 6.71 5.49 -15.96
CA VAL A 124 6.63 5.09 -14.53
C VAL A 124 6.33 3.60 -14.37
N HIS A 125 5.59 3.00 -15.31
CA HIS A 125 5.28 1.56 -15.34
C HIS A 125 6.51 0.64 -15.34
N GLN A 126 7.71 1.15 -15.64
CA GLN A 126 8.96 0.38 -15.60
C GLN A 126 9.49 0.18 -14.17
N LEU A 127 9.06 1.03 -13.22
CA LEU A 127 9.45 0.91 -11.82
C LEU A 127 8.73 -0.25 -11.15
N LYS A 128 9.43 -0.94 -10.24
CA LYS A 128 8.77 -1.84 -9.29
C LYS A 128 7.83 -1.02 -8.39
N PRO A 129 6.57 -1.43 -8.24
CA PRO A 129 5.68 -0.79 -7.28
C PRO A 129 6.20 -0.98 -5.86
N GLY A 130 5.97 0.03 -5.02
CA GLY A 130 6.46 0.09 -3.65
C GLY A 130 5.38 -0.08 -2.59
N ILE A 131 5.78 -0.56 -1.40
CA ILE A 131 4.96 -0.46 -0.20
C ILE A 131 4.74 1.03 0.13
N THR A 132 5.83 1.80 0.16
CA THR A 132 5.82 3.27 0.25
C THR A 132 6.46 3.90 -0.99
N GLY A 133 6.38 5.22 -1.13
CA GLY A 133 6.87 5.94 -2.31
C GLY A 133 6.83 7.45 -2.14
N TRP A 134 7.45 8.15 -3.09
CA TRP A 134 7.53 9.61 -3.07
C TRP A 134 6.15 10.27 -3.10
N ALA A 135 5.24 9.78 -3.95
CA ALA A 135 3.86 10.26 -3.96
C ALA A 135 3.11 9.95 -2.66
N GLN A 136 3.35 8.78 -2.04
CA GLN A 136 2.73 8.38 -0.79
C GLN A 136 3.12 9.31 0.37
N VAL A 137 4.38 9.75 0.45
CA VAL A 137 4.81 10.68 1.51
C VAL A 137 4.45 12.14 1.21
N ASN A 138 4.18 12.53 -0.04
CA ASN A 138 3.87 13.92 -0.41
C ASN A 138 2.37 14.23 -0.63
N GLY A 139 1.47 13.31 -0.31
CA GLY A 139 0.02 13.57 -0.46
C GLY A 139 -0.86 12.33 -0.53
N ARG A 140 -0.26 11.14 -0.78
CA ARG A 140 -0.94 9.84 -0.76
C ARG A 140 -2.16 9.79 -1.68
N ASP A 141 -3.36 9.68 -1.12
CA ASP A 141 -4.61 9.53 -1.86
C ASP A 141 -5.36 10.86 -2.01
N GLU A 142 -4.87 11.95 -1.42
CA GLU A 142 -5.50 13.28 -1.43
C GLU A 142 -5.08 14.12 -2.64
N ILE A 143 -4.03 13.69 -3.36
CA ILE A 143 -3.52 14.40 -4.54
C ILE A 143 -4.15 13.87 -5.85
N PRO A 144 -4.49 14.76 -6.81
CA PRO A 144 -4.97 14.37 -8.13
C PRO A 144 -4.00 13.48 -8.89
N ILE A 145 -4.52 12.66 -9.82
CA ILE A 145 -3.74 11.72 -10.65
C ILE A 145 -2.55 12.41 -11.34
N PRO A 146 -2.68 13.57 -12.01
CA PRO A 146 -1.53 14.21 -12.67
C PRO A 146 -0.40 14.59 -11.70
N GLN A 147 -0.74 15.09 -10.50
CA GLN A 147 0.25 15.45 -9.49
C GLN A 147 0.92 14.20 -8.89
N LYS A 148 0.14 13.14 -8.68
CA LYS A 148 0.65 11.83 -8.26
C LYS A 148 1.66 11.27 -9.26
N VAL A 149 1.33 11.31 -10.55
CA VAL A 149 2.23 10.84 -11.61
C VAL A 149 3.47 11.74 -11.72
N ALA A 150 3.33 13.06 -11.56
CA ALA A 150 4.50 13.96 -11.53
C ALA A 150 5.50 13.61 -10.42
N LEU A 151 5.01 13.23 -9.23
CA LEU A 151 5.84 12.76 -8.12
C LEU A 151 6.45 11.38 -8.42
N ASP A 152 5.69 10.47 -9.03
CA ASP A 152 6.23 9.17 -9.47
C ASP A 152 7.33 9.35 -10.54
N VAL A 153 7.18 10.30 -11.47
CA VAL A 153 8.19 10.68 -12.48
C VAL A 153 9.42 11.31 -11.82
N TYR A 154 9.24 12.13 -10.78
CA TYR A 154 10.36 12.64 -10.01
C TYR A 154 11.18 11.49 -9.42
N TYR A 155 10.51 10.51 -8.80
CA TYR A 155 11.17 9.33 -8.25
C TYR A 155 11.89 8.51 -9.33
N LEU A 156 11.24 8.28 -10.48
CA LEU A 156 11.85 7.61 -11.64
C LEU A 156 13.19 8.24 -12.05
N LYS A 157 13.26 9.58 -12.05
CA LYS A 157 14.46 10.32 -12.47
C LYS A 157 15.54 10.45 -11.42
N HIS A 158 15.20 10.36 -10.12
CA HIS A 158 16.10 10.67 -9.01
C HIS A 158 16.29 9.50 -8.04
N GLN A 159 15.88 8.29 -8.43
CA GLN A 159 16.00 7.11 -7.60
C GLN A 159 17.45 6.95 -7.13
N SER A 160 17.62 6.92 -5.81
CA SER A 160 18.91 6.76 -5.18
C SER A 160 18.72 6.16 -3.79
N PHE A 161 19.76 5.51 -3.28
CA PHE A 161 19.74 4.93 -1.94
C PHE A 161 19.35 5.96 -0.86
N TRP A 162 19.86 7.20 -0.98
CA TRP A 162 19.56 8.27 -0.04
C TRP A 162 18.10 8.73 -0.12
N LEU A 163 17.55 8.83 -1.33
CA LEU A 163 16.14 9.16 -1.51
C LEU A 163 15.24 8.06 -0.92
N ASP A 164 15.59 6.79 -1.11
CA ASP A 164 14.86 5.67 -0.53
C ASP A 164 14.87 5.72 1.01
N CYS A 165 16.05 5.93 1.62
CA CYS A 165 16.18 6.09 3.07
C CYS A 165 15.35 7.28 3.58
N TYR A 166 15.36 8.40 2.85
CA TYR A 166 14.58 9.58 3.19
C TYR A 166 13.07 9.31 3.12
N ILE A 167 12.59 8.62 2.08
CA ILE A 167 11.19 8.21 1.95
C ILE A 167 10.76 7.28 3.09
N ILE A 168 11.61 6.30 3.45
CA ILE A 168 11.33 5.40 4.56
C ILE A 168 11.21 6.18 5.89
N LEU A 169 12.12 7.12 6.15
CA LEU A 169 12.06 7.96 7.35
C LEU A 169 10.79 8.81 7.39
N LEU A 170 10.43 9.48 6.28
CA LEU A 170 9.20 10.26 6.18
C LEU A 170 7.96 9.39 6.37
N THR A 171 7.98 8.16 5.86
CA THR A 171 6.89 7.19 6.06
C THR A 171 6.71 6.88 7.54
N LEU A 172 7.80 6.58 8.26
CA LEU A 172 7.75 6.32 9.70
C LEU A 172 7.18 7.52 10.47
N ILE A 173 7.64 8.74 10.16
CA ILE A 173 7.14 9.97 10.80
C ILE A 173 5.64 10.14 10.55
N LYS A 174 5.15 9.90 9.32
CA LYS A 174 3.73 10.03 8.99
C LYS A 174 2.85 8.99 9.68
N VAL A 175 3.29 7.72 9.74
CA VAL A 175 2.55 6.68 10.46
C VAL A 175 2.48 7.01 11.96
N LEU A 176 3.56 7.54 12.55
CA LEU A 176 3.58 7.92 13.97
C LEU A 176 2.72 9.15 14.28
N LYS A 177 2.77 10.18 13.43
CA LYS A 177 1.97 11.41 13.59
C LYS A 177 0.49 11.23 13.24
N ARG A 178 0.13 10.16 12.51
CA ARG A 178 -1.20 9.93 11.93
C ARG A 178 -1.61 11.01 10.93
N ASP A 179 -0.65 11.76 10.38
CA ASP A 179 -0.90 12.82 9.40
C ASP A 179 -1.44 12.22 8.09
N ASN A 180 -2.53 12.79 7.56
CA ASN A 180 -3.19 12.42 6.29
C ASN A 180 -3.66 10.95 6.21
N ILE A 181 -4.09 10.37 7.34
CA ILE A 181 -4.93 9.17 7.32
C ILE A 181 -6.38 9.63 7.27
N SER A 182 -6.83 10.12 6.12
CA SER A 182 -8.25 10.36 5.87
C SER A 182 -8.95 9.00 5.75
N HIS A 183 -9.90 8.75 6.65
CA HIS A 183 -10.91 7.71 6.52
C HIS A 183 -12.28 8.36 6.52
#